data_AF-A0A8C5A6H9-F1
#
_entry.id   AF-A0A8C5A6H9-F1
#
_cell.length_a   1.000
_cell.length_b   1.000
_cell.length_c   1.000
_cell.angle_alpha   90.00
_cell.angle_beta   90.00
_cell.angle_gamma   90.00
#
_symmetry.space_group_name_H-M   'P 1'
#
loop_
_entity.id
_entity.type
_entity.pdbx_description
1 polymer ?
#
loop_
_entity_poly.entity_id
_entity_poly.type
_entity_poly.pdbx_seq_one_letter_code
_entity_poly.pdbx_strand_id
1 'polypeptide(L)'
;MYFEVSVPCCLYFPFCFTGKYGTQVGPLFLLHISYVLVSVWACFRVFSQPPTLEITGQVSKSQSLKNVLRRPLDVLFIIYLVLATAFCIFRGLVVLDCPWEWCLEYAQKYEPYLKDPSAYPKIQMLVGMLYSGPYYIMALYGLVVPGCEWMPDLTLVHSGALAQAQFSHIGASLHTRTPFSYRVPAAGQLLFLLVNLLYGLLPQALCYRCATRPELFLRPSPERKTQ
;
A
#
# COMPACT_ATOMS: atom_id res chain seq x y z
N MET A 1 -10.48 8.92 9.10
CA MET A 1 -11.52 8.24 8.29
C MET A 1 -11.72 8.87 6.91
N TYR A 2 -12.03 10.17 6.76
CA TYR A 2 -12.09 10.82 5.42
C TYR A 2 -10.72 11.00 4.73
N PHE A 3 -9.64 10.88 5.50
CA PHE A 3 -8.26 11.15 5.03
C PHE A 3 -7.53 9.89 4.50
N GLU A 4 -8.00 8.69 4.86
CA GLU A 4 -7.37 7.40 4.55
C GLU A 4 -7.63 6.93 3.12
N VAL A 5 -8.71 7.43 2.52
CA VAL A 5 -9.23 6.91 1.24
C VAL A 5 -8.83 7.83 0.08
N SER A 6 -8.31 9.03 0.34
CA SER A 6 -8.12 10.04 -0.69
C SER A 6 -6.82 9.84 -1.47
N VAL A 7 -5.65 10.02 -0.86
CA VAL A 7 -4.32 9.95 -1.51
C VAL A 7 -4.10 8.79 -2.53
N PRO A 8 -4.50 7.54 -2.25
CA PRO A 8 -4.58 6.41 -3.20
C PRO A 8 -5.12 6.69 -4.59
N CYS A 9 -6.14 7.56 -4.67
CA CYS A 9 -6.97 7.66 -5.84
C CYS A 9 -6.23 8.36 -6.98
N CYS A 10 -5.25 9.20 -6.68
CA CYS A 10 -4.41 9.89 -7.68
C CYS A 10 -3.52 8.94 -8.47
N LEU A 11 -3.01 7.89 -7.83
CA LEU A 11 -2.16 6.88 -8.49
C LEU A 11 -2.99 5.96 -9.37
N TYR A 12 -4.23 5.62 -8.97
CA TYR A 12 -5.02 4.62 -9.68
C TYR A 12 -6.09 5.17 -10.64
N PHE A 13 -6.45 6.44 -10.54
CA PHE A 13 -7.44 7.08 -11.40
C PHE A 13 -7.10 7.11 -12.90
N PRO A 14 -5.86 7.38 -13.37
CA PRO A 14 -5.57 7.29 -14.80
C PRO A 14 -5.81 5.87 -15.37
N PHE A 15 -5.83 4.83 -14.54
CA PHE A 15 -6.07 3.45 -14.99
C PHE A 15 -7.55 3.12 -15.18
N CYS A 16 -8.48 3.87 -14.59
CA CYS A 16 -9.91 3.74 -14.88
C CYS A 16 -10.24 4.01 -16.35
N PHE A 17 -9.41 4.80 -17.07
CA PHE A 17 -9.57 5.06 -18.51
C PHE A 17 -9.16 3.88 -19.40
N THR A 18 -8.43 2.89 -18.88
CA THR A 18 -7.96 1.72 -19.64
C THR A 18 -8.88 0.49 -19.54
N GLY A 19 -9.93 0.58 -18.71
CA GLY A 19 -10.92 -0.48 -18.57
C GLY A 19 -11.94 -0.52 -19.71
N LYS A 20 -12.69 -1.63 -19.82
CA LYS A 20 -13.72 -1.87 -20.86
C LYS A 20 -14.83 -0.80 -20.94
N TYR A 21 -14.92 0.07 -19.93
CA TYR A 21 -15.87 1.18 -19.82
C TYR A 21 -15.20 2.58 -19.74
N GLY A 22 -13.89 2.69 -20.03
CA GLY A 22 -13.13 3.94 -19.90
C GLY A 22 -13.64 5.11 -20.74
N THR A 23 -14.48 4.85 -21.74
CA THR A 23 -15.10 5.85 -22.64
C THR A 23 -16.54 6.22 -22.25
N GLN A 24 -17.15 5.55 -21.27
CA GLN A 24 -18.51 5.88 -20.82
C GLN A 24 -18.45 6.94 -19.70
N VAL A 25 -18.59 8.20 -20.10
CA VAL A 25 -18.61 9.37 -19.21
C VAL A 25 -19.96 9.45 -18.48
N GLY A 26 -20.15 8.61 -17.46
CA GLY A 26 -21.34 8.64 -16.60
C GLY A 26 -21.18 9.61 -15.41
N PRO A 27 -22.24 9.93 -14.65
CA PRO A 27 -22.16 10.79 -13.47
C PRO A 27 -21.18 10.27 -12.38
N LEU A 28 -20.94 8.96 -12.32
CA LEU A 28 -19.92 8.33 -11.47
C LEU A 28 -18.50 8.80 -11.80
N PHE A 29 -18.22 9.16 -13.05
CA PHE A 29 -16.91 9.65 -13.50
C PHE A 29 -16.58 11.02 -12.90
N LEU A 30 -17.55 11.94 -12.84
CA LEU A 30 -17.39 13.24 -12.20
C LEU A 30 -17.15 13.12 -10.70
N LEU A 31 -17.82 12.16 -10.05
CA LEU A 31 -17.60 11.86 -8.64
C LEU A 31 -16.20 11.26 -8.41
N HIS A 32 -15.68 10.44 -9.32
CA HIS A 32 -14.30 9.97 -9.25
C HIS A 32 -13.27 11.10 -9.49
N ILE A 33 -13.53 12.03 -10.43
CA ILE A 33 -12.65 13.20 -10.65
C ILE A 33 -12.60 14.07 -9.41
N SER A 34 -13.75 14.43 -8.83
CA SER A 34 -13.80 15.29 -7.64
C SER A 34 -13.09 14.63 -6.46
N TYR A 35 -13.26 13.31 -6.32
CA TYR A 35 -12.56 12.52 -5.33
C TYR A 35 -11.04 12.57 -5.50
N VAL A 36 -10.55 12.45 -6.73
CA VAL A 36 -9.11 12.53 -7.05
C VAL A 36 -8.56 13.92 -6.81
N LEU A 37 -9.28 14.98 -7.13
CA LEU A 37 -8.84 16.35 -6.87
C LEU A 37 -8.71 16.63 -5.37
N VAL A 38 -9.68 16.18 -4.57
CA VAL A 38 -9.63 16.26 -3.09
C VAL A 38 -8.43 15.47 -2.55
N SER A 39 -8.11 14.36 -3.20
CA SER A 39 -6.98 13.49 -2.86
C SER A 39 -5.62 14.10 -3.16
N VAL A 40 -5.45 14.70 -4.34
CA VAL A 40 -4.25 15.46 -4.71
C VAL A 40 -4.05 16.60 -3.71
N TRP A 41 -5.12 17.37 -3.44
CA TRP A 41 -5.09 18.50 -2.51
C TRP A 41 -4.72 18.07 -1.08
N ALA A 42 -5.31 16.99 -0.58
CA ALA A 42 -5.00 16.44 0.73
C ALA A 42 -3.53 15.98 0.84
N CYS A 43 -3.00 15.38 -0.22
CA CYS A 43 -1.60 14.96 -0.30
C CYS A 43 -0.66 16.17 -0.18
N PHE A 44 -0.90 17.22 -0.97
CA PHE A 44 -0.15 18.47 -0.86
C PHE A 44 -0.24 19.08 0.54
N ARG A 45 -1.41 19.05 1.17
CA ARG A 45 -1.61 19.58 2.52
C ARG A 45 -0.85 18.81 3.60
N VAL A 46 -0.61 17.51 3.44
CA VAL A 46 0.18 16.71 4.39
C VAL A 46 1.65 17.02 4.22
N PHE A 47 2.15 16.94 2.98
CA PHE A 47 3.55 17.24 2.69
C PHE A 47 3.94 18.70 2.98
N SER A 48 2.96 19.62 3.02
CA SER A 48 3.19 21.03 3.32
C SER A 48 3.04 21.38 4.81
N GLN A 49 2.68 20.43 5.68
CA GLN A 49 2.59 20.72 7.12
C GLN A 49 4.00 20.80 7.74
N PRO A 50 4.32 21.87 8.49
CA PRO A 50 5.56 21.90 9.24
C PRO A 50 5.53 20.78 10.29
N PRO A 51 6.63 20.04 10.48
CA PRO A 51 6.68 18.93 11.43
C PRO A 51 6.33 19.45 12.84
N THR A 52 5.10 19.20 13.26
CA THR A 52 4.55 19.71 14.52
C THR A 52 4.77 18.65 15.58
N LEU A 53 5.94 18.65 16.22
CA LEU A 53 6.11 17.94 17.47
C LEU A 53 7.07 18.72 18.38
N GLU A 54 6.52 19.31 19.43
CA GLU A 54 7.29 19.95 20.50
C GLU A 54 8.01 18.86 21.32
N ILE A 55 9.33 18.85 21.22
CA ILE A 55 10.22 17.87 21.88
C ILE A 55 10.77 18.52 23.15
N THR A 56 10.13 18.29 24.29
CA THR A 56 10.74 18.62 25.61
C THR A 56 10.75 17.44 26.59
N GLY A 57 10.14 16.29 26.29
CA GLY A 57 10.03 15.18 27.26
C GLY A 57 10.60 13.80 26.87
N GLN A 58 10.90 13.53 25.59
CA GLN A 58 11.06 12.15 25.10
C GLN A 58 12.49 11.69 24.77
N VAL A 59 13.49 12.57 24.90
CA VAL A 59 14.89 12.26 24.55
C VAL A 59 15.45 11.07 25.35
N SER A 60 14.95 10.84 26.58
CA SER A 60 15.45 9.77 27.47
C SER A 60 15.01 8.35 27.09
N LYS A 61 13.83 8.16 26.44
CA LYS A 61 13.38 6.81 25.99
C LYS A 61 13.97 6.38 24.65
N SER A 62 14.41 7.34 23.83
CA SER A 62 14.94 7.12 22.48
C SER A 62 16.18 6.21 22.45
N GLN A 63 17.02 6.23 23.49
CA GLN A 63 18.23 5.39 23.55
C GLN A 63 17.97 3.89 23.78
N SER A 64 16.91 3.52 24.52
CA SER A 64 16.60 2.11 24.88
C SER A 64 16.01 1.31 23.71
N LEU A 65 15.51 2.02 22.70
CA LEU A 65 14.77 1.48 21.57
C LEU A 65 15.66 1.19 20.35
N LYS A 66 16.99 1.39 20.40
CA LYS A 66 17.87 1.24 19.23
C LYS A 66 17.91 -0.19 18.63
N ASN A 67 17.66 -1.22 19.45
CA ASN A 67 17.64 -2.60 18.96
C ASN A 67 16.25 -2.99 18.44
N VAL A 68 16.15 -3.27 17.14
CA VAL A 68 14.94 -3.79 16.47
C VAL A 68 14.38 -5.02 17.19
N LEU A 69 15.24 -5.92 17.68
CA LEU A 69 14.84 -7.13 18.42
C LEU A 69 14.07 -6.87 19.71
N ARG A 70 14.21 -5.68 20.32
CA ARG A 70 13.42 -5.30 21.52
C ARG A 70 12.02 -4.78 21.16
N ARG A 71 11.67 -4.78 19.87
CA ARG A 71 10.41 -4.27 19.34
C ARG A 71 9.71 -5.36 18.52
N PRO A 72 9.00 -6.29 19.16
CA PRO A 72 8.42 -7.45 18.48
C PRO A 72 7.42 -7.06 17.37
N LEU A 73 6.70 -5.95 17.53
CA LEU A 73 5.81 -5.42 16.49
C LEU A 73 6.58 -4.93 15.26
N ASP A 74 7.70 -4.23 15.45
CA ASP A 74 8.51 -3.72 14.33
C ASP A 74 9.18 -4.91 13.58
N VAL A 75 9.55 -5.99 14.29
CA VAL A 75 10.01 -7.26 13.68
C VAL A 75 8.92 -7.92 12.84
N LEU A 76 7.68 -7.98 13.35
CA LEU A 76 6.54 -8.51 12.58
C LEU A 76 6.32 -7.72 11.29
N PHE A 77 6.42 -6.38 11.35
CA PHE A 77 6.30 -5.53 10.16
C PHE A 77 7.47 -5.74 9.18
N ILE A 78 8.69 -5.96 9.67
CA ILE A 78 9.85 -6.29 8.80
C ILE A 78 9.60 -7.61 8.05
N ILE A 79 9.17 -8.66 8.76
CA ILE A 79 8.85 -9.95 8.14
C ILE A 79 7.74 -9.76 7.09
N TYR A 80 6.69 -9.02 7.45
CA TYR A 80 5.61 -8.68 6.53
C TYR A 80 6.12 -7.95 5.28
N LEU A 81 6.95 -6.91 5.42
CA LEU A 81 7.45 -6.12 4.29
C LEU A 81 8.31 -6.95 3.33
N VAL A 82 9.09 -7.90 3.84
CA VAL A 82 9.85 -8.85 3.02
C VAL A 82 8.90 -9.75 2.22
N LEU A 83 7.91 -10.34 2.88
CA LEU A 83 6.89 -11.17 2.23
C LEU A 83 6.06 -10.37 1.22
N ALA A 84 5.69 -9.14 1.55
CA ALA A 84 4.95 -8.23 0.70
C ALA A 84 5.75 -7.85 -0.56
N THR A 85 7.05 -7.60 -0.41
CA THR A 85 7.96 -7.33 -1.55
C THR A 85 7.99 -8.53 -2.49
N ALA A 86 8.22 -9.74 -1.95
CA ALA A 86 8.25 -10.96 -2.73
C ALA A 86 6.91 -11.21 -3.44
N PHE A 87 5.79 -11.07 -2.73
CA PHE A 87 4.45 -11.26 -3.28
C PHE A 87 4.11 -10.24 -4.38
N CYS A 88 4.51 -8.99 -4.19
CA CYS A 88 4.29 -7.92 -5.15
C CYS A 88 5.08 -8.16 -6.46
N ILE A 89 6.36 -8.52 -6.34
CA ILE A 89 7.18 -8.90 -7.50
C ILE A 89 6.60 -10.14 -8.19
N PHE A 90 6.22 -11.16 -7.42
CA PHE A 90 5.64 -12.38 -7.95
C PHE A 90 4.37 -12.11 -8.76
N ARG A 91 3.42 -11.32 -8.25
CA ARG A 91 2.22 -10.93 -9.02
C ARG A 91 2.55 -10.14 -10.28
N GLY A 92 3.59 -9.29 -10.23
CA GLY A 92 4.13 -8.62 -11.40
C GLY A 92 4.65 -9.60 -12.46
N LEU A 93 5.41 -10.62 -12.06
CA LEU A 93 5.89 -11.67 -12.95
C LEU A 93 4.74 -12.49 -13.57
N VAL A 94 3.69 -12.76 -12.79
CA VAL A 94 2.49 -13.46 -13.27
C VAL A 94 1.80 -12.70 -14.41
N VAL A 95 1.67 -11.38 -14.30
CA VAL A 95 1.01 -10.56 -15.34
C VAL A 95 1.92 -10.23 -16.52
N LEU A 96 3.24 -10.35 -16.35
CA LEU A 96 4.24 -10.31 -17.42
C LEU A 96 4.35 -11.65 -18.19
N ASP A 97 3.47 -12.60 -17.90
CA ASP A 97 3.43 -13.91 -18.56
C ASP A 97 4.76 -14.68 -18.42
N CYS A 98 5.40 -14.57 -17.24
CA CYS A 98 6.60 -15.34 -16.91
C CYS A 98 6.32 -16.86 -17.07
N PRO A 99 7.18 -17.63 -17.77
CA PRO A 99 6.93 -19.03 -18.11
C PRO A 99 7.10 -20.02 -16.94
N TRP A 100 7.28 -19.53 -15.72
CA TRP A 100 7.46 -20.39 -14.56
C TRP A 100 6.14 -21.09 -14.19
N GLU A 101 6.18 -22.42 -14.02
CA GLU A 101 5.08 -23.27 -13.54
C GLU A 101 4.30 -22.65 -12.37
N TRP A 102 4.98 -22.14 -11.33
CA TRP A 102 4.31 -21.50 -10.19
C TRP A 102 3.47 -20.28 -10.58
N CYS A 103 3.93 -19.48 -11.56
CA CYS A 103 3.19 -18.31 -12.04
C CYS A 103 1.93 -18.72 -12.80
N LEU A 104 2.04 -19.77 -13.62
CA LEU A 104 0.93 -20.33 -14.38
C LEU A 104 -0.11 -20.97 -13.47
N GLU A 105 0.33 -21.82 -12.54
CA GLU A 105 -0.54 -22.47 -11.57
C GLU A 105 -1.23 -21.44 -10.68
N TYR A 106 -0.50 -20.40 -10.24
CA TYR A 106 -1.08 -19.34 -9.42
C TYR A 106 -2.20 -18.59 -10.13
N ALA A 107 -1.94 -18.18 -11.38
CA ALA A 107 -2.94 -17.51 -12.19
C ALA A 107 -4.16 -18.42 -12.43
N GLN A 108 -3.99 -19.73 -12.60
CA GLN A 108 -5.13 -20.61 -12.87
C GLN A 108 -5.94 -20.97 -11.62
N LYS A 109 -5.28 -21.27 -10.50
CA LYS A 109 -5.93 -21.79 -9.29
C LYS A 109 -6.38 -20.71 -8.31
N TYR A 110 -5.59 -19.66 -8.13
CA TYR A 110 -5.80 -18.69 -7.05
C TYR A 110 -6.35 -17.36 -7.57
N GLU A 111 -5.73 -16.81 -8.63
CA GLU A 111 -6.10 -15.48 -9.14
C GLU A 111 -6.28 -15.43 -10.66
N PRO A 112 -7.32 -16.09 -11.18
CA PRO A 112 -7.59 -16.11 -12.63
C PRO A 112 -7.97 -14.74 -13.18
N TYR A 113 -8.40 -13.81 -12.32
CA TYR A 113 -8.65 -12.42 -12.68
C TYR A 113 -7.40 -11.72 -13.27
N LEU A 114 -6.18 -12.15 -12.93
CA LEU A 114 -4.95 -11.59 -13.50
C LEU A 114 -4.79 -11.86 -15.01
N LYS A 115 -5.52 -12.86 -15.54
CA LYS A 115 -5.54 -13.21 -16.96
C LYS A 115 -6.78 -12.69 -17.68
N ASP A 116 -7.61 -11.88 -17.02
CA ASP A 116 -8.74 -11.23 -17.66
C ASP A 116 -8.27 -10.38 -18.87
N PRO A 117 -9.01 -10.35 -19.98
CA PRO A 117 -8.62 -9.59 -21.18
C PRO A 117 -8.62 -8.08 -20.94
N SER A 118 -9.26 -7.58 -19.87
CA SER A 118 -9.12 -6.18 -19.50
C SER A 118 -7.69 -5.87 -19.05
N ALA A 119 -7.17 -4.71 -19.45
CA ALA A 119 -5.82 -4.29 -19.07
C ALA A 119 -5.71 -3.96 -17.56
N TYR A 120 -6.84 -3.70 -16.90
CA TYR A 120 -6.91 -3.20 -15.53
C TYR A 120 -6.15 -4.06 -14.49
N PRO A 121 -6.42 -5.37 -14.33
CA PRO A 121 -5.69 -6.20 -13.36
C PRO A 121 -4.19 -6.28 -13.64
N LYS A 122 -3.81 -6.33 -14.92
CA LYS A 122 -2.39 -6.38 -15.33
C LYS A 122 -1.67 -5.11 -14.93
N ILE A 123 -2.23 -3.96 -15.30
CA ILE A 123 -1.65 -2.67 -14.96
C ILE A 123 -1.57 -2.50 -13.44
N GLN A 124 -2.61 -2.91 -12.72
CA GLN A 124 -2.61 -2.82 -11.26
C GLN A 124 -1.45 -3.59 -10.62
N MET A 125 -1.16 -4.81 -11.08
CA MET A 125 -0.02 -5.59 -10.55
C MET A 125 1.34 -4.99 -10.97
N LEU A 126 1.46 -4.43 -12.17
CA LEU A 126 2.68 -3.76 -12.63
C LEU A 126 2.98 -2.47 -11.84
N VAL A 127 1.95 -1.66 -11.60
CA VAL A 127 2.04 -0.45 -10.77
C VAL A 127 2.39 -0.84 -9.33
N GLY A 128 1.76 -1.89 -8.81
CA GLY A 128 2.14 -2.49 -7.53
C GLY A 128 3.63 -2.80 -7.51
N MET A 129 4.11 -3.61 -8.46
CA MET A 129 5.52 -4.02 -8.52
C MET A 129 6.48 -2.83 -8.62
N LEU A 130 6.18 -1.84 -9.46
CA LEU A 130 7.07 -0.71 -9.72
C LEU A 130 7.08 0.35 -8.61
N TYR A 131 5.96 0.59 -7.94
CA TYR A 131 5.84 1.62 -6.91
C TYR A 131 5.82 1.06 -5.48
N SER A 132 5.11 -0.04 -5.24
CA SER A 132 5.03 -0.66 -3.91
C SER A 132 6.33 -1.39 -3.55
N GLY A 133 6.99 -2.03 -4.51
CA GLY A 133 8.27 -2.71 -4.31
C GLY A 133 9.35 -1.79 -3.71
N PRO A 134 9.71 -0.68 -4.38
CA PRO A 134 10.64 0.30 -3.83
C PRO A 134 10.17 0.91 -2.50
N TYR A 135 8.86 1.16 -2.35
CA TYR A 135 8.31 1.60 -1.07
C TYR A 135 8.60 0.61 0.06
N TYR A 136 8.39 -0.69 -0.14
CA TYR A 136 8.64 -1.69 0.91
C TYR A 136 10.11 -1.75 1.32
N ILE A 137 11.03 -1.56 0.37
CA ILE A 137 12.48 -1.47 0.65
C ILE A 137 12.79 -0.22 1.49
N MET A 138 12.22 0.94 1.14
CA MET A 138 12.35 2.16 1.94
C MET A 138 11.73 1.98 3.33
N ALA A 139 10.55 1.37 3.43
CA ALA A 139 9.88 1.11 4.70
C ALA A 139 10.69 0.18 5.61
N LEU A 140 11.34 -0.85 5.04
CA LEU A 140 12.27 -1.72 5.76
C LEU A 140 13.44 -0.92 6.33
N TYR A 141 14.04 -0.06 5.50
CA TYR A 141 15.12 0.82 5.95
C TYR A 141 14.66 1.75 7.09
N GLY A 142 13.48 2.36 6.96
CA GLY A 142 12.93 3.25 7.99
C GLY A 142 12.60 2.56 9.32
N LEU A 143 12.28 1.27 9.31
CA LEU A 143 12.07 0.49 10.54
C LEU A 143 13.39 0.05 11.22
N VAL A 144 14.46 -0.13 10.44
CA VAL A 144 15.78 -0.54 10.94
C VAL A 144 16.59 0.66 11.41
N VAL A 145 16.51 1.79 10.69
CA VAL A 145 17.31 2.98 10.95
C VAL A 145 16.45 4.07 11.59
N PRO A 146 16.75 4.52 12.83
CA PRO A 146 16.03 5.61 13.46
C PRO A 146 16.30 6.97 12.78
N GLY A 147 15.35 7.91 12.92
CA GLY A 147 15.47 9.27 12.39
C GLY A 147 14.96 9.48 10.95
N CYS A 148 14.19 8.51 10.42
CA CYS A 148 13.54 8.62 9.12
C CYS A 148 12.21 9.38 9.19
N GLU A 149 12.26 10.71 9.22
CA GLU A 149 11.08 11.58 9.34
C GLU A 149 10.07 11.44 8.20
N TRP A 150 10.51 10.99 7.02
CA TRP A 150 9.64 10.75 5.86
C TRP A 150 8.79 9.47 5.97
N MET A 151 9.11 8.57 6.90
CA MET A 151 8.49 7.25 7.00
C MET A 151 6.99 7.30 7.33
N PRO A 152 6.51 8.11 8.29
CA PRO A 152 5.08 8.22 8.59
C PRO A 152 4.27 8.73 7.39
N ASP A 153 4.70 9.81 6.73
CA ASP A 153 3.99 10.41 5.60
C ASP A 153 3.93 9.46 4.40
N LEU A 154 5.06 8.84 4.07
CA LEU A 154 5.14 7.90 2.97
C LEU A 154 4.30 6.64 3.23
N THR A 155 4.26 6.16 4.47
CA THR A 155 3.44 5.02 4.87
C THR A 155 1.95 5.33 4.79
N LEU A 156 1.54 6.55 5.17
CA LEU A 156 0.15 7.00 5.06
C LEU A 156 -0.33 7.02 3.60
N VAL A 157 0.49 7.58 2.71
CA VAL A 157 0.22 7.63 1.26
C VAL A 157 0.08 6.21 0.70
N HIS A 158 1.04 5.34 1.04
CA HIS A 158 1.08 3.97 0.54
C HIS A 158 -0.04 3.10 1.09
N SER A 159 -0.37 3.22 2.37
CA SER A 159 -1.44 2.43 2.99
C SER A 159 -2.78 2.74 2.32
N GLY A 160 -3.06 4.02 2.06
CA GLY A 160 -4.21 4.41 1.26
C GLY A 160 -4.14 3.79 -0.15
N ALA A 161 -3.05 4.03 -0.90
CA ALA A 161 -2.82 3.49 -2.25
C ALA A 161 -3.16 2.00 -2.35
N LEU A 162 -2.66 1.23 -1.39
CA LEU A 162 -2.87 -0.21 -1.34
C LEU A 162 -4.31 -0.58 -0.94
N ALA A 163 -4.95 0.16 -0.04
CA ALA A 163 -6.33 -0.09 0.36
C ALA A 163 -7.28 -0.02 -0.85
N GLN A 164 -7.14 1.02 -1.68
CA GLN A 164 -7.93 1.16 -2.89
C GLN A 164 -7.64 0.04 -3.89
N ALA A 165 -6.36 -0.27 -4.12
CA ALA A 165 -5.95 -1.33 -5.03
C ALA A 165 -6.50 -2.70 -4.58
N GLN A 166 -6.42 -3.03 -3.30
CA GLN A 166 -6.94 -4.30 -2.79
C GLN A 166 -8.46 -4.35 -2.85
N PHE A 167 -9.14 -3.24 -2.55
CA PHE A 167 -10.60 -3.17 -2.67
C PHE A 167 -11.08 -3.42 -4.10
N SER A 168 -10.49 -2.73 -5.10
CA SER A 168 -10.85 -2.93 -6.50
C SER A 168 -10.52 -4.35 -6.98
N HIS A 169 -9.35 -4.89 -6.59
CA HIS A 169 -8.93 -6.24 -6.98
C HIS A 169 -9.82 -7.33 -6.40
N ILE A 170 -10.09 -7.30 -5.10
CA ILE A 170 -10.97 -8.26 -4.41
C ILE A 170 -12.38 -8.18 -5.01
N GLY A 171 -12.90 -6.95 -5.14
CA GLY A 171 -14.21 -6.69 -5.70
C GLY A 171 -14.35 -7.30 -7.09
N ALA A 172 -13.45 -6.94 -8.01
CA ALA A 172 -13.49 -7.42 -9.38
C ALA A 172 -13.25 -8.94 -9.49
N SER A 173 -12.40 -9.52 -8.65
CA SER A 173 -12.12 -10.96 -8.65
C SER A 173 -13.32 -11.83 -8.24
N LEU A 174 -14.26 -11.26 -7.48
CA LEU A 174 -15.47 -11.94 -6.99
C LEU A 174 -16.75 -11.49 -7.70
N HIS A 175 -16.70 -10.38 -8.44
CA HIS A 175 -17.88 -9.75 -9.03
C HIS A 175 -18.54 -10.61 -10.11
N THR A 176 -19.88 -10.65 -10.14
CA THR A 176 -20.66 -11.44 -11.11
C THR A 176 -20.47 -11.01 -12.57
N ARG A 177 -20.09 -9.73 -12.79
CA ARG A 177 -19.75 -9.18 -14.11
C ARG A 177 -18.39 -9.65 -14.64
N THR A 178 -17.53 -10.21 -13.79
CA THR A 178 -16.27 -10.81 -14.23
C THR A 178 -16.59 -12.19 -14.84
N PRO A 179 -16.06 -12.53 -16.03
CA PRO A 179 -16.32 -13.83 -16.65
C PRO A 179 -16.00 -14.98 -15.70
N PHE A 180 -16.79 -16.05 -15.75
CA PHE A 180 -16.66 -17.17 -14.81
C PHE A 180 -15.25 -17.79 -14.82
N SER A 181 -14.61 -17.87 -15.98
CA SER A 181 -13.23 -18.35 -16.15
C SER A 181 -12.18 -17.49 -15.44
N TYR A 182 -12.48 -16.23 -15.13
CA TYR A 182 -11.58 -15.28 -14.48
C TYR A 182 -12.01 -14.95 -13.03
N ARG A 183 -13.10 -15.54 -12.55
CA ARG A 183 -13.54 -15.40 -11.16
C ARG A 183 -12.80 -16.39 -10.27
N VAL A 184 -12.57 -15.99 -9.02
CA VAL A 184 -11.94 -16.88 -8.03
C VAL A 184 -12.85 -18.10 -7.78
N PRO A 185 -12.36 -19.33 -7.97
CA PRO A 185 -13.14 -20.54 -7.72
C PRO A 185 -13.59 -20.64 -6.27
N ALA A 186 -14.82 -21.13 -6.03
CA ALA A 186 -15.41 -21.18 -4.68
C ALA A 186 -14.51 -21.89 -3.64
N ALA A 187 -13.84 -22.97 -4.05
CA ALA A 187 -12.91 -23.71 -3.19
C ALA A 187 -11.68 -22.89 -2.74
N GLY A 188 -11.25 -21.90 -3.54
CA GLY A 188 -10.08 -21.05 -3.27
C GLY A 188 -10.43 -19.67 -2.66
N GLN A 189 -11.71 -19.31 -2.57
CA GLN A 189 -12.13 -17.97 -2.16
C GLN A 189 -11.67 -17.58 -0.76
N LEU A 190 -11.71 -18.50 0.20
CA LEU A 190 -11.27 -18.21 1.57
C LEU A 190 -9.78 -17.84 1.62
N LEU A 191 -8.94 -18.63 0.96
CA LEU A 191 -7.50 -18.37 0.89
C LEU A 191 -7.20 -17.06 0.15
N PHE A 192 -7.87 -16.85 -0.98
CA PHE A 192 -7.77 -15.61 -1.76
C PHE A 192 -8.10 -14.38 -0.91
N LEU A 193 -9.22 -14.42 -0.19
CA LEU A 193 -9.66 -13.34 0.67
C LEU A 193 -8.69 -13.13 1.82
N LEU A 194 -8.26 -14.20 2.50
CA LEU A 194 -7.34 -14.10 3.63
C LEU A 194 -6.02 -13.43 3.22
N VAL A 195 -5.42 -13.87 2.11
CA VAL A 195 -4.14 -13.31 1.64
C VAL A 195 -4.29 -11.85 1.23
N ASN A 196 -5.30 -11.51 0.42
CA ASN A 196 -5.47 -10.14 -0.07
C ASN A 196 -5.94 -9.17 1.05
N LEU A 197 -6.73 -9.64 2.02
CA LEU A 197 -7.10 -8.86 3.20
C LEU A 197 -5.89 -8.61 4.11
N LEU A 198 -5.07 -9.63 4.39
CA LEU A 198 -3.85 -9.44 5.18
C LEU A 198 -2.88 -8.47 4.48
N TYR A 199 -2.71 -8.62 3.17
CA TYR A 199 -1.89 -7.74 2.34
C TYR A 199 -2.40 -6.28 2.35
N GLY A 200 -3.73 -6.07 2.43
CA GLY A 200 -4.33 -4.74 2.54
C GLY A 200 -4.32 -4.15 3.96
N LEU A 201 -4.51 -4.97 4.99
CA LEU A 201 -4.68 -4.54 6.39
C LEU A 201 -3.34 -4.24 7.08
N LEU A 202 -2.29 -5.02 6.82
CA LEU A 202 -0.99 -4.85 7.50
C LEU A 202 -0.34 -3.48 7.24
N PRO A 203 -0.45 -2.88 6.05
CA PRO A 203 0.01 -1.50 5.81
C PRO A 203 -0.82 -0.46 6.56
N GLN A 204 -2.12 -0.69 6.81
CA GLN A 204 -2.91 0.19 7.67
C GLN A 204 -2.41 0.12 9.12
N ALA A 205 -2.13 -1.10 9.61
CA ALA A 205 -1.57 -1.30 10.93
C ALA A 205 -0.18 -0.66 11.07
N LEU A 206 0.66 -0.72 10.02
CA LEU A 206 1.95 -0.03 9.98
C LEU A 206 1.78 1.50 10.00
N CYS A 207 0.85 2.04 9.20
CA CYS A 207 0.51 3.46 9.22
C CYS A 207 0.07 3.91 10.62
N TYR A 208 -0.85 3.18 11.25
CA TYR A 208 -1.31 3.44 12.60
C TYR A 208 -0.16 3.38 13.63
N ARG A 209 0.76 2.42 13.50
CA ARG A 209 1.96 2.32 14.34
C ARG A 209 2.89 3.51 14.17
N CYS A 210 3.07 4.02 12.96
CA CYS A 210 3.87 5.21 12.69
C CYS A 210 3.23 6.47 13.30
N ALA A 211 1.91 6.60 13.21
CA ALA A 211 1.17 7.74 13.77
C ALA A 211 1.12 7.75 15.31
N THR A 212 0.92 6.59 15.93
CA THR A 212 0.75 6.49 17.40
C THR A 212 2.06 6.55 18.19
N ARG A 213 3.18 6.20 17.55
CA ARG A 213 4.50 6.11 18.20
C ARG A 213 5.60 6.61 17.26
N PRO A 214 5.64 7.92 16.97
CA PRO A 214 6.58 8.51 16.01
C PRO A 214 8.02 8.58 16.53
N GLU A 215 8.26 8.24 17.80
CA GLU A 215 9.55 8.37 18.51
C GLU A 215 10.77 7.77 17.78
N LEU A 216 10.57 6.72 16.97
CA LEU A 216 11.62 6.11 16.17
C LEU A 216 12.08 7.02 15.02
N PHE A 217 11.18 7.82 14.47
CA PHE A 217 11.35 8.52 13.20
C PHE A 217 11.81 9.97 13.36
N LEU A 218 11.64 10.55 14.55
CA LEU A 218 12.02 11.93 14.84
C LEU A 218 13.54 12.06 14.96
N ARG A 219 14.11 13.13 14.39
CA ARG A 219 15.51 13.48 14.66
C ARG A 219 15.64 14.15 16.03
N PRO A 220 16.72 13.89 16.78
CA PRO A 220 17.03 14.66 17.97
C PRO A 220 17.21 16.14 17.57
N SER A 221 16.49 17.04 18.24
CA SER A 221 16.73 18.49 18.09
C SER A 221 18.17 18.80 18.54
N PRO A 222 18.95 19.59 17.79
CA PRO A 222 20.25 20.04 18.27
C PRO A 222 20.03 20.83 19.56
N GLU A 223 20.69 20.42 20.64
CA GLU A 223 20.68 21.15 21.90
C GLU A 223 21.02 22.61 21.62
N ARG A 224 20.07 23.51 21.94
CA ARG A 224 20.31 24.94 21.95
C ARG A 224 21.30 25.19 23.08
N LYS A 225 22.61 25.18 22.77
CA LYS A 225 23.67 25.57 23.71
C LYS A 225 23.27 26.93 24.29
N THR A 226 22.87 26.92 25.55
CA THR A 226 22.59 28.13 26.31
C THR A 226 23.96 28.77 26.54
N GLN A 227 24.18 29.90 25.90
CA GLN A 227 25.35 30.75 26.11
C GLN A 227 24.97 31.84 27.11
#